data_AF-A0A661FID3-F1
#
_entry.id   AF-A0A661FID3-F1
#
_cell.length_a   1.000
_cell.length_b   1.000
_cell.length_c   1.000
_cell.angle_alpha   90.00
_cell.angle_beta   90.00
_cell.angle_gamma   90.00
#
_symmetry.space_group_name_H-M   'P 1'
#
loop_
_entity.id
_entity.type
_entity.pdbx_description
1 polymer ?
#
loop_
_entity_poly.entity_id
_entity_poly.type
_entity_poly.pdbx_seq_one_letter_code
_entity_poly.pdbx_strand_id
1 'polypeptide(L)' 'MTKENKADLFSFEFYPPKTLEGAKNLEKVHQELAQLNPDFFSVTFGAGGSTRDNT' A
#
# COMPACT_ATOMS: atom_id res chain seq x y z
N MET A 1 8.05 -6.10 35.55
CA MET A 1 6.90 -5.67 34.73
C MET A 1 7.39 -4.66 33.71
N THR A 2 7.51 -5.08 32.46
CA THR A 2 7.29 -4.27 31.24
C THR A 2 7.35 -5.26 30.10
N LYS A 3 6.18 -5.71 29.62
CA LYS A 3 6.11 -6.31 28.29
C LYS A 3 6.42 -5.15 27.35
N GLU A 4 7.52 -5.20 26.61
CA GLU A 4 7.73 -4.28 25.50
C GLU A 4 6.54 -4.48 24.56
N ASN A 5 5.63 -3.51 24.55
CA ASN A 5 4.58 -3.45 23.56
C ASN A 5 5.29 -3.17 22.23
N LYS A 6 5.65 -4.24 21.52
CA LYS A 6 5.98 -4.16 20.10
C LYS A 6 4.71 -3.61 19.47
N ALA A 7 4.68 -2.31 19.14
CA ALA A 7 3.58 -1.76 18.39
C ALA A 7 3.45 -2.64 17.14
N ASP A 8 2.32 -3.32 16.99
CA ASP A 8 2.09 -4.18 15.84
C ASP A 8 2.13 -3.27 14.61
N LEU A 9 3.11 -3.50 13.73
CA LEU A 9 3.24 -2.76 12.48
C LEU A 9 1.94 -2.91 11.69
N PHE A 10 1.34 -1.78 11.32
CA PHE A 10 0.09 -1.73 10.59
C PHE A 10 0.31 -1.11 9.21
N SER A 11 -0.01 -1.85 8.16
CA SER A 11 0.26 -1.44 6.79
C SER A 11 -0.78 -1.98 5.81
N PHE A 12 -0.84 -1.37 4.63
CA PHE A 12 -1.64 -1.85 3.50
C PHE A 12 -0.75 -2.18 2.30
N GLU A 13 -1.19 -3.12 1.48
CA GLU A 13 -0.55 -3.46 0.20
C GLU A 13 -1.50 -3.18 -0.97
N PHE A 14 -0.96 -2.56 -2.02
CA PHE A 14 -1.66 -2.32 -3.28
C PHE A 14 -1.05 -3.12 -4.42
N TYR A 15 -1.89 -3.37 -5.43
CA TYR A 15 -1.41 -3.83 -6.73
C TYR A 15 -1.28 -2.64 -7.69
N PRO A 16 -0.25 -2.60 -8.54
CA PRO A 16 -0.04 -1.51 -9.49
C PRO A 16 -1.21 -1.44 -10.49
N PRO A 17 -1.81 -0.26 -10.69
CA PRO A 17 -2.96 -0.10 -11.58
C PRO A 17 -2.52 -0.30 -13.04
N LYS A 18 -3.41 -0.87 -13.86
CA LYS A 18 -3.16 -1.09 -15.29
C LYS A 18 -3.75 0.00 -16.19
N THR A 19 -4.51 0.93 -15.62
CA THR A 19 -5.24 1.98 -16.34
C THR A 19 -5.18 3.30 -15.58
N LEU A 20 -5.37 4.42 -16.30
CA LEU A 20 -5.43 5.77 -15.70
C LEU A 20 -6.61 5.91 -14.72
N GLU A 21 -7.76 5.30 -15.03
CA GLU A 21 -8.90 5.27 -14.12
C GLU A 21 -8.58 4.49 -12.85
N GLY A 22 -7.89 3.34 -12.98
CA GLY A 22 -7.39 2.57 -11.85
C GLY A 22 -6.45 3.37 -10.97
N ALA A 23 -5.56 4.18 -11.56
CA ALA A 23 -4.67 5.06 -10.81
C ALA A 23 -5.42 6.13 -10.01
N LYS A 24 -6.43 6.77 -10.61
CA LYS A 24 -7.28 7.76 -9.91
C LYS A 24 -8.08 7.13 -8.77
N ASN A 25 -8.61 5.93 -8.98
CA ASN A 25 -9.32 5.19 -7.94
C ASN A 25 -8.38 4.78 -6.80
N LEU A 26 -7.16 4.33 -7.14
CA LEU A 26 -6.14 3.99 -6.16
C LEU A 26 -5.74 5.20 -5.31
N GLU A 27 -5.55 6.37 -5.94
CA GLU A 27 -5.26 7.62 -5.23
C GLU A 27 -6.36 7.95 -4.22
N LYS A 28 -7.64 7.85 -4.62
CA LYS A 28 -8.77 8.08 -3.72
C LYS A 28 -8.79 7.10 -2.54
N VAL A 29 -8.63 5.81 -2.80
CA VAL A 29 -8.60 4.78 -1.75
C VAL A 29 -7.40 4.98 -0.82
N HIS A 30 -6.23 5.33 -1.36
CA HIS A 30 -5.06 5.65 -0.55
C HIS A 30 -5.34 6.80 0.43
N GLN A 31 -5.98 7.89 -0.04
CA GLN A 31 -6.35 9.02 0.81
C GLN A 31 -7.34 8.63 1.92
N GLU A 32 -8.29 7.74 1.64
CA GLU A 32 -9.23 7.22 2.64
C GLU A 32 -8.52 6.34 3.68
N LEU A 33 -7.64 5.44 3.24
CA LEU A 33 -6.90 4.53 4.12
C LEU A 33 -5.80 5.23 4.94
N ALA A 34 -5.20 6.30 4.41
CA ALA A 34 -4.19 7.07 5.12
C ALA A 34 -4.73 7.68 6.44
N GLN A 35 -6.04 7.89 6.55
CA GLN A 35 -6.69 8.38 7.78
C GLN A 35 -6.60 7.37 8.94
N LEU A 36 -6.31 6.10 8.64
CA LEU A 36 -6.10 5.05 9.63
C LEU A 36 -4.66 5.02 10.19
N ASN A 37 -3.80 5.95 9.76
CA ASN A 37 -2.40 6.08 10.18
C ASN A 37 -1.58 4.77 10.09
N PRO A 38 -1.52 4.11 8.91
CA PRO A 38 -0.60 2.99 8.72
C PRO A 38 0.85 3.47 8.77
N ASP A 39 1.75 2.60 9.22
CA ASP A 39 3.20 2.85 9.25
C ASP A 39 3.78 3.00 7.84
N PHE A 40 3.25 2.24 6.88
CA PHE A 40 3.63 2.30 5.47
C PHE A 40 2.57 1.70 4.53
N PHE A 41 2.74 1.97 3.24
CA PHE A 41 2.06 1.28 2.15
C PHE A 41 3.09 0.54 1.30
N SER A 42 2.79 -0.67 0.87
CA SER A 42 3.58 -1.43 -0.12
C SER A 42 2.84 -1.50 -1.46
N VAL A 43 3.61 -1.72 -2.54
CA VAL A 43 3.07 -2.04 -3.87
C VAL A 43 3.69 -3.35 -4.32
N THR A 44 2.86 -4.31 -4.72
CA THR A 44 3.32 -5.62 -5.19
C THR A 44 4.12 -5.47 -6.49
N PHE A 45 5.34 -6.00 -6.52
CA PHE A 45 6.10 -6.14 -7.77
C PHE A 45 5.67 -7.43 -8.49
N GLY A 46 4.99 -7.29 -9.62
CA GLY A 46 4.50 -8.42 -10.41
C GLY A 46 5.63 -9.39 -10.81
N ALA A 47 5.35 -10.69 -10.72
CA ALA A 47 6.30 -11.75 -11.06
C ALA A 47 6.94 -11.51 -12.44
N GLY A 48 8.26 -11.66 -12.52
CA GLY A 48 9.04 -11.42 -13.75
C GLY A 48 9.16 -9.96 -14.18
N GLY A 49 8.75 -8.98 -13.36
CA GLY A 49 8.84 -7.55 -13.68
C GLY A 49 7.74 -7.03 -14.60
N SER A 50 6.63 -7.76 -14.71
CA SER A 50 5.46 -7.41 -15.55
C SER A 50 4.77 -6.08 -15.19
N THR A 51 5.20 -5.44 -14.09
CA THR A 51 4.64 -4.18 -13.57
C THR A 51 5.71 -3.11 -13.35
N ARG A 52 6.93 -3.32 -13.87
CA ARG A 52 8.09 -2.44 -13.63
C ARG A 52 7.84 -0.97 -14.05
N ASP A 53 7.02 -0.74 -15.06
CA ASP A 53 6.71 0.63 -15.52
C ASP A 53 5.62 1.31 -14.67
N ASN A 54 4.97 0.58 -13.75
CA ASN A 54 3.84 1.04 -12.93
C ASN A 54 4.07 0.85 -11.41
N THR A 55 5.30 0.50 -10.98
CA THR A 55 5.72 0.40 -9.57
C THR A 55 6.78 1.46 -9.32
#